data_AF-A0A953YXH9-F1
#
_entry.id   AF-A0A953YXH9-F1
#
_cell.length_a   1.000
_cell.length_b   1.000
_cell.length_c   1.000
_cell.angle_alpha   90.00
_cell.angle_beta   90.00
_cell.angle_gamma   90.00
#
_symmetry.space_group_name_H-M   'P 1'
#
loop_
_entity.id
_entity.type
_entity.pdbx_description
1 polymer ?
#
loop_
_entity_poly.entity_id
_entity_poly.type
_entity_poly.pdbx_seq_one_letter_code
_entity_poly.pdbx_strand_id
1 'polypeptide(L)'
;QYFLVAVWWDFIWFVINPHFGLRRFKSKNIWWHKQWIAGVPMDYPMGMIVSAALWLVADWAKPGLGTSFTEWLKLVGIIVALTAVTAAITETLKTRRKLPE
;
A
#
# COMPACT_ATOMS: atom_id res chain seq x y z
N GLN A 1 -8.96 -3.08 -9.84
CA GLN A 1 -8.48 -3.61 -8.53
C GLN A 1 -7.00 -3.99 -8.55
N TYR A 2 -6.49 -4.65 -9.60
CA TYR A 2 -5.11 -5.15 -9.66
C TYR A 2 -4.04 -4.12 -9.26
N PHE A 3 -4.06 -2.91 -9.81
CA PHE A 3 -3.08 -1.86 -9.49
C PHE A 3 -3.12 -1.40 -8.03
N LEU A 4 -4.31 -1.30 -7.43
CA LEU A 4 -4.45 -0.98 -6.01
C LEU A 4 -3.80 -2.07 -5.15
N VAL A 5 -4.17 -3.33 -5.40
CA VAL A 5 -3.67 -4.47 -4.63
C VAL A 5 -2.16 -4.64 -4.81
N ALA A 6 -1.63 -4.43 -6.01
CA ALA A 6 -0.20 -4.53 -6.28
C ALA A 6 0.62 -3.55 -5.44
N VAL A 7 0.22 -2.27 -5.39
CA VAL A 7 0.89 -1.24 -4.59
C VAL A 7 0.87 -1.59 -3.09
N TRP A 8 -0.30 -2.01 -2.59
CA TRP A 8 -0.45 -2.34 -1.18
C TRP A 8 0.27 -3.62 -0.79
N TRP A 9 0.26 -4.63 -1.66
CA TRP A 9 0.99 -5.87 -1.46
C TRP A 9 2.49 -5.63 -1.35
N ASP A 10 3.06 -4.82 -2.25
CA ASP A 10 4.49 -4.46 -2.23
C ASP A 10 4.84 -3.72 -0.92
N PHE A 11 4.03 -2.73 -0.53
CA PHE A 11 4.21 -2.04 0.75
C PHE A 11 4.14 -2.97 1.96
N ILE A 12 3.10 -3.81 2.06
CA ILE A 12 2.92 -4.74 3.18
C ILE A 12 4.09 -5.72 3.27
N TRP A 13 4.63 -6.16 2.13
CA TRP A 13 5.82 -6.99 2.11
C TRP A 13 6.98 -6.32 2.84
N PHE A 14 7.25 -5.02 2.61
CA PHE A 14 8.28 -4.28 3.33
C PHE A 14 7.98 -4.13 4.82
N VAL A 15 6.72 -3.92 5.19
CA VAL A 15 6.29 -3.83 6.59
C VAL A 15 6.61 -5.12 7.34
N ILE A 16 6.19 -6.26 6.78
CA ILE A 16 6.33 -7.58 7.41
C ILE A 16 7.79 -8.04 7.37
N ASN A 17 8.53 -7.79 6.28
CA ASN A 17 9.88 -8.28 6.10
C ASN A 17 10.82 -7.84 7.26
N PRO A 18 11.51 -8.77 7.94
CA PRO A 18 12.44 -8.45 9.03
C PRO A 18 13.64 -7.60 8.62
N HIS A 19 14.10 -7.69 7.38
CA HIS A 19 15.28 -6.98 6.88
C HIS A 19 15.02 -5.52 6.52
N PHE A 20 13.76 -5.20 6.21
CA PHE A 20 13.29 -3.84 5.92
C PHE A 20 12.53 -3.26 7.13
N GLY A 21 11.22 -3.42 7.19
CA GLY A 21 10.36 -2.74 8.17
C GLY A 21 10.22 -1.24 7.90
N LEU A 22 9.33 -0.58 8.64
CA LEU A 22 8.95 0.82 8.40
C LEU A 22 10.15 1.78 8.46
N ARG A 23 11.06 1.58 9.41
CA ARG A 23 12.26 2.43 9.59
C ARG A 23 13.23 2.36 8.40
N ARG A 24 13.20 1.29 7.62
CA ARG A 24 14.07 1.08 6.47
C ARG A 24 13.36 1.26 5.13
N PHE A 25 12.07 1.57 5.13
CA PHE A 25 11.33 1.89 3.90
C PHE A 25 11.66 3.30 3.41
N LYS A 26 12.73 3.42 2.62
CA LYS A 26 13.25 4.68 2.06
C LYS A 26 14.23 4.42 0.93
N SER A 27 14.39 5.40 0.05
CA SER A 27 15.25 5.34 -1.14
C SER A 27 16.65 4.79 -0.88
N LYS A 28 17.29 5.19 0.23
CA LYS A 28 18.65 4.73 0.55
C LYS A 28 18.80 3.23 0.79
N ASN A 29 17.72 2.52 1.12
CA ASN A 29 17.75 1.08 1.41
C ASN A 29 17.15 0.24 0.27
N ILE A 30 16.41 0.88 -0.65
CA ILE A 30 15.62 0.21 -1.68
C ILE A 30 16.01 0.81 -3.03
N TRP A 31 17.11 0.29 -3.59
CA TRP A 31 17.82 0.87 -4.73
C TRP A 31 17.16 0.61 -6.10
N TRP A 32 16.22 -0.32 -6.17
CA TRP A 32 15.51 -0.66 -7.41
C TRP A 32 14.38 0.33 -7.73
N HIS A 33 13.72 0.92 -6.74
CA HIS A 33 12.83 2.07 -6.97
C HIS A 33 13.67 3.31 -7.22
N LYS A 34 13.67 3.77 -8.47
CA LYS A 34 14.53 4.87 -8.92
C LYS A 34 14.03 6.24 -8.48
N GLN A 35 12.72 6.42 -8.47
CA GLN A 35 12.08 7.69 -8.12
C GLN A 35 11.29 7.54 -6.83
N TRP A 36 11.43 8.52 -5.95
CA TRP A 36 10.75 8.58 -4.67
C TRP A 36 10.11 9.95 -4.52
N ILE A 37 8.89 9.97 -4.01
CA ILE A 37 8.15 11.19 -3.73
C ILE A 37 7.52 11.06 -2.35
N ALA A 38 7.64 12.10 -1.53
CA ALA A 38 7.09 12.13 -0.17
C ALA A 38 7.41 10.88 0.69
N GLY A 39 8.57 10.25 0.48
CA GLY A 39 9.01 9.07 1.25
C GLY A 39 8.45 7.73 0.76
N VAL A 40 7.75 7.67 -0.37
CA VAL A 40 7.29 6.43 -1.02
C VAL A 40 7.84 6.32 -2.45
N PRO A 41 7.97 5.11 -3.02
CA PRO A 41 8.29 4.94 -4.43
C PRO A 41 7.27 5.64 -5.33
N MET A 42 7.72 6.30 -6.40
CA MET A 42 6.84 7.00 -7.36
C MET A 42 5.80 6.06 -8.01
N ASP A 43 6.16 4.78 -8.14
CA ASP A 43 5.29 3.74 -8.68
C ASP A 43 3.99 3.58 -7.87
N TYR A 44 4.00 3.93 -6.59
CA TYR A 44 2.86 3.78 -5.68
C TYR A 44 1.75 4.81 -5.96
N PRO A 45 1.97 6.13 -5.88
CA PRO A 45 0.96 7.11 -6.24
C PRO A 45 0.54 6.97 -7.71
N MET A 46 1.45 6.63 -8.62
CA MET A 46 1.09 6.33 -10.01
C MET A 46 0.13 5.15 -10.11
N GLY A 47 0.42 4.03 -9.44
CA GLY A 47 -0.48 2.87 -9.41
C GLY A 47 -1.84 3.17 -8.79
N MET A 48 -1.89 4.01 -7.74
CA MET A 48 -3.13 4.49 -7.14
C MET A 48 -3.96 5.36 -8.10
N ILE A 49 -3.32 6.29 -8.81
CA ILE A 49 -3.97 7.15 -9.81
C ILE A 49 -4.52 6.31 -10.96
N VAL A 50 -3.73 5.38 -11.50
CA VAL A 50 -4.17 4.47 -12.58
C VAL A 50 -5.34 3.62 -12.11
N SER A 51 -5.31 3.10 -10.88
CA SER A 51 -6.41 2.34 -10.29
C SER A 51 -7.70 3.17 -10.20
N ALA A 52 -7.62 4.41 -9.73
CA ALA A 52 -8.76 5.32 -9.62
C ALA A 52 -9.30 5.70 -11.02
N ALA A 53 -8.42 6.02 -11.95
CA ALA A 53 -8.79 6.40 -13.32
C ALA A 53 -9.52 5.26 -14.04
N LEU A 54 -9.00 4.04 -13.97
CA LEU A 54 -9.66 2.87 -14.55
C LEU A 54 -11.03 2.60 -13.92
N TRP A 55 -11.17 2.87 -12.62
CA TRP A 55 -12.45 2.72 -11.93
C TRP A 55 -13.47 3.76 -12.40
N LEU A 56 -13.07 5.02 -12.51
CA LEU A 56 -13.92 6.10 -13.04
C LEU A 56 -14.33 5.83 -14.49
N VAL A 57 -13.40 5.34 -15.31
CA VAL A 57 -13.69 4.95 -16.70
C VAL A 57 -14.68 3.78 -16.74
N ALA A 58 -14.54 2.78 -15.85
CA ALA A 58 -15.48 1.67 -15.78
C ALA A 58 -16.89 2.11 -15.34
N ASP A 59 -16.97 2.98 -14.32
CA ASP A 59 -18.23 3.55 -13.84
C ASP A 59 -18.93 4.37 -14.93
N TRP A 60 -18.18 5.19 -15.64
CA TRP A 60 -18.69 5.96 -16.78
C TRP A 60 -19.15 5.07 -17.94
N ALA A 61 -18.37 4.04 -18.30
CA ALA A 61 -18.67 3.18 -19.44
C ALA A 61 -19.85 2.23 -19.17
N LYS A 62 -20.04 1.80 -17.92
CA LYS A 62 -21.13 0.91 -17.51
C LYS A 62 -21.73 1.36 -16.16
N PRO A 63 -22.55 2.42 -16.15
CA PRO A 63 -23.22 2.88 -14.94
C PRO A 63 -24.10 1.77 -14.36
N GLY A 64 -24.02 1.53 -13.05
CA GLY A 64 -24.87 0.55 -12.36
C GLY A 64 -24.29 -0.87 -12.23
N LEU A 65 -23.04 -1.11 -12.66
CA LEU A 65 -22.38 -2.42 -12.53
C LEU A 65 -21.82 -2.71 -11.11
N GLY A 66 -22.17 -1.91 -10.10
CA GLY A 66 -21.53 -1.98 -8.77
C GLY A 66 -20.04 -1.58 -8.82
N THR A 67 -19.74 -0.53 -9.59
CA THR A 67 -18.41 0.06 -9.77
C THR A 67 -18.41 1.54 -9.39
N SER A 68 -19.15 1.92 -8.36
CA SER A 68 -19.18 3.32 -7.91
C SER A 68 -17.82 3.74 -7.39
N PHE A 69 -17.41 4.98 -7.64
CA PHE A 69 -16.21 5.55 -7.03
C PHE A 69 -16.23 5.48 -5.49
N THR A 70 -17.42 5.49 -4.88
CA THR A 70 -17.57 5.31 -3.43
C THR A 70 -17.12 3.93 -2.94
N GLU A 71 -17.29 2.88 -3.75
CA GLU A 71 -16.83 1.53 -3.43
C GLU A 71 -15.31 1.42 -3.53
N TRP A 72 -14.71 2.11 -4.49
CA TRP A 72 -13.26 2.25 -4.57
C TRP A 72 -12.69 2.92 -3.31
N LEU A 73 -13.31 4.02 -2.85
CA LEU A 73 -12.91 4.69 -1.61
C LEU A 73 -13.07 3.79 -0.38
N LYS A 74 -14.18 3.04 -0.28
CA LYS A 74 -14.38 2.05 0.79
C LYS A 74 -13.27 0.99 0.78
N LEU A 75 -12.93 0.46 -0.39
CA LEU A 75 -11.86 -0.53 -0.54
C LEU A 75 -10.50 0.03 -0.12
N VAL A 76 -10.16 1.25 -0.55
CA VAL A 76 -8.94 1.95 -0.11
C VAL A 76 -8.94 2.11 1.41
N GLY A 77 -10.05 2.57 2.00
CA GLY A 77 -10.18 2.74 3.45
C GLY A 77 -9.98 1.43 4.21
N ILE A 78 -10.58 0.32 3.75
CA ILE A 78 -10.40 -1.01 4.34
C ILE A 78 -8.94 -1.43 4.26
N ILE A 79 -8.29 -1.28 3.10
CA ILE A 79 -6.90 -1.69 2.94
C ILE A 79 -5.97 -0.85 3.83
N VAL A 80 -6.20 0.46 3.92
CA VAL A 80 -5.43 1.34 4.82
C VAL A 80 -5.59 0.89 6.28
N ALA A 81 -6.82 0.62 6.71
CA ALA A 81 -7.10 0.17 8.08
C ALA A 81 -6.41 -1.17 8.39
N LEU A 82 -6.55 -2.15 7.49
CA LEU A 82 -5.89 -3.44 7.64
C LEU A 82 -4.36 -3.30 7.64
N THR A 83 -3.82 -2.46 6.76
CA THR A 83 -2.37 -2.20 6.70
C THR A 83 -1.86 -1.56 7.99
N ALA A 84 -2.60 -0.63 8.57
CA ALA A 84 -2.25 -0.01 9.86
C ALA A 84 -2.23 -1.05 10.98
N VAL A 85 -3.24 -1.94 11.03
CA VAL A 85 -3.28 -3.06 11.99
C VAL A 85 -2.08 -4.00 11.79
N THR A 86 -1.80 -4.41 10.55
CA THR A 86 -0.64 -5.26 10.22
C THR A 86 0.67 -4.61 10.63
N ALA A 87 0.83 -3.31 10.36
CA ALA A 87 2.01 -2.55 10.75
C ALA A 87 2.19 -2.49 12.26
N ALA A 88 1.12 -2.18 13.01
CA ALA A 88 1.14 -2.11 14.47
C ALA A 88 1.51 -3.46 15.10
N ILE A 89 0.89 -4.56 14.64
CA ILE A 89 1.19 -5.92 15.10
C ILE A 89 2.66 -6.25 14.80
N THR A 90 3.11 -6.02 13.58
CA THR A 90 4.46 -6.36 13.14
C THR A 90 5.52 -5.61 13.93
N GLU A 91 5.37 -4.30 14.13
CA GLU A 91 6.32 -3.50 14.90
C GLU A 91 6.33 -3.89 16.39
N THR A 92 5.15 -4.25 16.95
CA THR A 92 5.06 -4.76 18.33
C THR A 92 5.82 -6.08 18.48
N LEU A 93 5.62 -7.03 17.56
CA LEU A 93 6.31 -8.32 17.58
C LEU A 93 7.83 -8.16 17.37
N LYS A 94 8.25 -7.29 16.45
CA LYS A 94 9.66 -6.97 16.21
C LYS A 94 10.34 -6.34 17.43
N THR A 95 9.61 -5.51 18.19
CA THR A 95 10.11 -4.90 19.42
C THR A 95 10.27 -5.94 20.52
N ARG A 96 9.28 -6.82 20.71
CA ARG A 96 9.37 -7.92 21.70
C ARG A 96 10.53 -8.88 21.42
N ARG A 97 10.78 -9.21 20.15
CA ARG A 97 11.89 -10.10 19.75
C ARG A 97 13.30 -9.50 19.95
N LYS A 98 13.40 -8.18 20.19
CA LYS A 98 14.68 -7.49 20.40
C LYS A 98 15.07 -7.30 21.86
N LEU A 99 14.20 -7.64 22.81
CA LEU A 99 14.56 -7.65 24.23
C LEU A 99 15.43 -8.89 24.50
N PRO A 100 16.65 -8.74 25.07
CA PRO A 100 17.35 -9.88 25.64
C PRO A 100 16.55 -10.40 26.84
N GLU A 101 16.53 -11.72 27.03
CA GLU A 101 15.94 -12.39 28.20
C GLU A 101 16.55 -11.89 29.52
#